data_AF-A0A1S2Q3Z8-F1
#
_entry.id   AF-A0A1S2Q3Z8-F1
#
_cell.length_a   1.000
_cell.length_b   1.000
_cell.length_c   1.000
_cell.angle_alpha   90.00
_cell.angle_beta   90.00
_cell.angle_gamma   90.00
#
_symmetry.space_group_name_H-M   'P 1'
#
loop_
_entity.id
_entity.type
_entity.pdbx_description
1 polymer ?
#
loop_
_entity_poly.entity_id
_entity_poly.type
_entity_poly.pdbx_seq_one_letter_code
_entity_poly.pdbx_strand_id
1 'polypeptide(L)'
;MTAQLLDARSATRTAWPPGPGIDPPRRRPPADAGQRQAEDVVDELTAAPDCTGYIVQFPLPRHLDANAVLTRMEPAKDADGLHPVDLGRLVLGVDAPLPCTGARVRVVGRGITVTLCHTGTEGLARHVREADIVVAAAGSPGPITKDTLRPGAAVLDVGITRTEHGGVGSMPRAMPLANVVEAAERNANPA
;
A
#
# COMPACT_ATOMS: atom_id res chain seq x y z
N MET A 1 13.68 12.98 6.87
CA MET A 1 13.43 11.65 6.27
C MET A 1 14.16 11.63 4.94
N THR A 2 14.91 10.56 4.63
CA THR A 2 15.68 10.44 3.38
C THR A 2 14.88 9.60 2.40
N ALA A 3 14.68 10.08 1.16
CA ALA A 3 14.13 9.24 0.10
C ALA A 3 15.07 8.05 -0.12
N GLN A 4 14.56 6.83 -0.07
CA GLN A 4 15.35 5.63 -0.37
C GLN A 4 14.74 4.98 -1.59
N LEU A 5 15.49 4.90 -2.69
CA LEU A 5 15.11 4.04 -3.80
C LEU A 5 15.86 2.72 -3.62
N LEU A 6 15.11 1.63 -3.52
CA LEU A 6 15.65 0.29 -3.38
C LEU A 6 15.62 -0.38 -4.74
N ASP A 7 16.79 -0.69 -5.26
CA ASP A 7 16.95 -1.33 -6.55
C ASP A 7 16.84 -2.85 -6.38
N ALA A 8 15.80 -3.46 -6.95
CA ALA A 8 15.47 -4.86 -6.77
C ALA A 8 16.24 -5.78 -7.75
N ARG A 9 17.56 -5.54 -7.92
CA ARG A 9 18.44 -6.22 -8.92
C ARG A 9 18.51 -7.76 -8.88
N SER A 10 17.72 -8.48 -8.09
CA SER A 10 17.79 -9.95 -8.07
C SER A 10 16.55 -10.68 -7.54
N ALA A 11 15.37 -10.06 -7.54
CA ALA A 11 14.14 -10.80 -7.30
C ALA A 11 13.54 -11.21 -8.64
N THR A 12 13.78 -12.46 -9.05
CA THR A 12 12.82 -13.14 -9.93
C THR A 12 11.41 -12.91 -9.37
N ARG A 13 10.40 -12.71 -10.24
CA ARG A 13 8.99 -12.36 -9.95
C ARG A 13 8.30 -13.09 -8.77
N THR A 14 8.95 -14.08 -8.16
CA THR A 14 8.44 -15.02 -7.17
C THR A 14 9.04 -14.92 -5.78
N ALA A 15 10.04 -14.06 -5.49
CA ALA A 15 10.64 -14.02 -4.15
C ALA A 15 11.04 -12.61 -3.69
N TRP A 16 10.06 -11.88 -3.17
CA TRP A 16 10.28 -10.78 -2.24
C TRP A 16 9.62 -11.14 -0.89
N PRO A 17 10.31 -11.02 0.27
CA PRO A 17 11.65 -10.46 0.44
C PRO A 17 12.75 -11.32 -0.18
N PRO A 18 13.93 -10.74 -0.48
CA PRO A 18 15.06 -11.50 -0.98
C PRO A 18 15.42 -12.60 0.03
N GLY A 19 15.88 -13.74 -0.46
CA GLY A 19 16.47 -14.76 0.41
C GLY A 19 17.58 -14.16 1.29
N PRO A 20 17.88 -14.77 2.45
CA PRO A 20 18.96 -14.31 3.32
C PRO A 20 20.28 -14.22 2.52
N GLY A 21 20.91 -13.04 2.52
CA GLY A 21 22.19 -12.79 1.84
C GLY A 21 22.15 -11.88 0.61
N ILE A 22 20.98 -11.40 0.19
CA ILE A 22 20.85 -10.39 -0.87
C ILE A 22 20.61 -9.02 -0.21
N ASP A 23 21.59 -8.12 -0.28
CA ASP A 23 21.37 -6.68 0.01
C ASP A 23 21.15 -5.95 -1.32
N PRO A 24 19.91 -5.54 -1.64
CA PRO A 24 19.64 -4.85 -2.89
C PRO A 24 20.36 -3.50 -2.89
N PRO A 25 21.00 -3.08 -3.99
CA PRO A 25 21.67 -1.78 -4.04
C PRO A 25 20.68 -0.65 -3.72
N ARG A 26 21.08 0.25 -2.82
CA ARG A 26 20.27 1.38 -2.40
C ARG A 26 20.77 2.65 -3.06
N ARG A 27 19.87 3.38 -3.73
CA ARG A 27 20.11 4.76 -4.16
C ARG A 27 19.49 5.69 -3.13
N ARG A 28 20.33 6.45 -2.43
CA ARG A 28 19.92 7.42 -1.41
C ARG A 28 20.37 8.81 -1.83
N PRO A 29 19.49 9.62 -2.41
CA PRO A 29 19.74 11.04 -2.54
C PRO A 29 20.01 11.67 -1.16
N PRO A 30 20.72 12.81 -1.09
CA PRO A 30 20.80 13.63 0.11
C PRO A 30 19.43 13.92 0.72
N ALA A 31 19.37 14.13 2.04
CA ALA A 31 18.09 14.38 2.73
C ALA A 31 17.42 15.70 2.30
N ASP A 32 18.21 16.64 1.82
CA ASP A 32 17.85 17.94 1.26
C ASP A 32 17.72 17.91 -0.28
N ALA A 33 17.78 16.73 -0.90
CA ALA A 33 17.67 16.60 -2.34
C ALA A 33 16.38 17.25 -2.85
N GLY A 34 16.51 18.05 -3.90
CA GLY A 34 15.38 18.67 -4.59
C GLY A 34 14.64 17.69 -5.50
N GLN A 35 13.49 18.11 -6.02
CA GLN A 35 12.65 17.33 -6.94
C GLN A 35 13.45 16.72 -8.09
N ARG A 36 14.24 17.55 -8.78
CA ARG A 36 15.03 17.12 -9.92
C ARG A 36 16.04 16.00 -9.59
N GLN A 37 16.68 16.07 -8.43
CA GLN A 37 17.64 15.05 -8.02
C GLN A 37 16.96 13.72 -7.69
N ALA A 38 15.73 13.74 -7.18
CA ALA A 38 14.94 12.52 -6.99
C ALA A 38 14.54 11.91 -8.35
N GLU A 39 14.11 12.74 -9.29
CA GLU A 39 13.76 12.34 -10.66
C GLU A 39 14.96 11.79 -11.44
N ASP A 40 16.13 12.41 -11.32
CA ASP A 40 17.36 11.94 -11.98
C ASP A 40 17.73 10.52 -11.53
N VAL A 41 17.48 10.17 -10.25
CA VAL A 41 17.69 8.79 -9.75
C VAL A 41 16.66 7.81 -10.32
N VAL A 42 15.40 8.23 -10.48
CA VAL A 42 14.38 7.42 -11.17
C VAL A 42 14.78 7.17 -12.62
N ASP A 43 15.28 8.20 -13.30
CA ASP A 43 15.74 8.12 -14.68
C ASP A 43 16.96 7.20 -14.82
N GLU A 44 17.93 7.26 -13.88
CA GLU A 44 19.08 6.35 -13.82
C GLU A 44 18.62 4.89 -13.71
N LEU A 45 17.73 4.57 -12.77
CA LEU A 45 17.23 3.21 -12.54
C LEU A 45 16.39 2.71 -13.72
N THR A 46 15.63 3.61 -14.34
CA THR A 46 14.83 3.30 -15.52
C THR A 46 15.71 2.98 -16.72
N ALA A 47 16.77 3.76 -16.96
CA ALA A 47 17.71 3.55 -18.05
C ALA A 47 18.64 2.33 -17.83
N ALA A 48 18.89 1.94 -16.58
CA ALA A 48 19.78 0.84 -16.24
C ALA A 48 19.25 -0.51 -16.78
N PRO A 49 19.94 -1.17 -17.74
CA PRO A 49 19.47 -2.42 -18.34
C PRO A 49 19.52 -3.61 -17.36
N ASP A 50 20.35 -3.52 -16.34
CA ASP A 50 20.49 -4.53 -15.27
C ASP A 50 19.49 -4.32 -14.11
N CYS A 51 18.75 -3.21 -14.11
CA CYS A 51 17.68 -2.96 -13.16
C CYS A 51 16.36 -3.52 -13.70
N THR A 52 15.91 -4.66 -13.17
CA THR A 52 14.64 -5.29 -13.58
C THR A 52 13.41 -4.74 -12.86
N GLY A 53 13.62 -4.03 -11.76
CA GLY A 53 12.57 -3.38 -10.99
C GLY A 53 13.15 -2.63 -9.79
N TYR A 54 12.42 -1.63 -9.31
CA TYR A 54 12.81 -0.84 -8.15
C TYR A 54 11.59 -0.37 -7.37
N ILE A 55 11.82 -0.02 -6.10
CA ILE A 55 10.82 0.52 -5.17
C ILE A 55 11.22 1.93 -4.78
N VAL A 56 10.27 2.87 -4.84
CA VAL A 56 10.40 4.20 -4.23
C VAL A 56 9.88 4.13 -2.79
N GLN A 57 10.76 4.25 -1.80
CA GLN A 57 10.35 4.16 -0.40
C GLN A 57 9.56 5.40 0.03
N PHE A 58 8.32 5.16 0.45
CA PHE A 58 7.47 6.17 1.09
C PHE A 58 7.61 6.17 2.62
N PRO A 59 7.29 7.31 3.29
CA PRO A 59 6.91 8.60 2.69
C PRO A 59 8.13 9.38 2.17
N LEU A 60 7.93 10.11 1.05
CA LEU A 60 8.91 11.07 0.57
C LEU A 60 8.94 12.33 1.46
N PRO A 61 10.07 13.07 1.49
CA PRO A 61 10.12 14.41 2.08
C PRO A 61 8.98 15.31 1.57
N ARG A 62 8.41 16.13 2.47
CA ARG A 62 7.21 16.94 2.18
C ARG A 62 7.37 17.94 1.04
N HIS A 63 8.60 18.33 0.72
CA HIS A 63 8.90 19.27 -0.36
C HIS A 63 8.98 18.60 -1.74
N LEU A 64 8.91 17.26 -1.80
CA LEU A 64 8.90 16.51 -3.06
C LEU A 64 7.47 16.18 -3.49
N ASP A 65 7.23 16.28 -4.79
CA ASP A 65 5.99 15.82 -5.41
C ASP A 65 6.06 14.31 -5.66
N ALA A 66 5.38 13.57 -4.80
CA ALA A 66 5.25 12.12 -4.91
C ALA A 66 4.59 11.64 -6.19
N ASN A 67 3.57 12.35 -6.69
CA ASN A 67 2.86 11.94 -7.90
C ASN A 67 3.75 12.14 -9.13
N ALA A 68 4.54 13.21 -9.16
CA ALA A 68 5.53 13.43 -10.21
C ALA A 68 6.58 12.32 -10.23
N VAL A 69 7.10 11.92 -9.06
CA VAL A 69 8.05 10.81 -8.94
C VAL A 69 7.41 9.50 -9.41
N LEU A 70 6.21 9.15 -8.94
CA LEU A 70 5.51 7.91 -9.31
C LEU A 70 5.17 7.84 -10.80
N THR A 71 4.70 8.94 -11.39
CA THR A 71 4.33 9.01 -12.82
C THR A 71 5.55 8.97 -13.74
N ARG A 72 6.73 9.29 -13.21
CA ARG A 72 7.99 9.22 -13.96
C ARG A 72 8.59 7.80 -13.98
N MET A 73 8.15 6.92 -13.07
CA MET A 73 8.63 5.53 -13.05
C MET A 73 8.20 4.80 -14.33
N GLU A 74 9.03 3.87 -14.81
CA GLU A 74 8.64 2.95 -15.88
C GLU A 74 7.72 1.86 -15.28
N PRO A 75 6.45 1.74 -15.72
CA PRO A 75 5.51 0.76 -15.14
C PRO A 75 6.03 -0.67 -15.15
N ALA A 76 6.80 -1.06 -16.18
CA ALA A 76 7.37 -2.41 -16.25
C ALA A 76 8.43 -2.70 -15.16
N LYS A 77 9.00 -1.66 -14.55
CA LYS A 77 10.01 -1.73 -13.48
C LYS A 77 9.44 -1.31 -12.12
N ASP A 78 8.16 -1.00 -12.03
CA ASP A 78 7.50 -0.70 -10.77
C ASP A 78 7.25 -1.99 -9.97
N ALA A 79 8.18 -2.29 -9.07
CA ALA A 79 8.08 -3.46 -8.21
C ALA A 79 7.05 -3.27 -7.08
N ASP A 80 6.62 -2.03 -6.81
CA ASP A 80 5.68 -1.72 -5.72
C ASP A 80 4.23 -1.60 -6.22
N GLY A 81 4.01 -1.51 -7.53
CA GLY A 81 2.69 -1.40 -8.16
C GLY A 81 1.95 -0.11 -7.82
N LEU A 82 2.69 0.98 -7.61
CA LEU A 82 2.17 2.30 -7.26
C LEU A 82 2.05 3.26 -8.45
N HIS A 83 2.54 2.89 -9.63
CA HIS A 83 2.42 3.70 -10.83
C HIS A 83 0.93 3.87 -11.18
N PRO A 84 0.42 5.10 -11.42
CA PRO A 84 -1.00 5.36 -11.62
C PRO A 84 -1.65 4.54 -12.76
N VAL A 85 -0.89 4.27 -13.83
CA VAL A 85 -1.34 3.41 -14.95
C VAL A 85 -1.67 1.99 -14.49
N ASP A 86 -0.91 1.41 -13.56
CA ASP A 86 -1.17 0.04 -13.09
C ASP A 86 -2.42 -0.02 -12.24
N LEU A 87 -2.67 0.99 -11.39
CA LEU A 87 -3.96 1.14 -10.72
C LEU A 87 -5.11 1.26 -11.74
N GLY A 88 -4.93 2.06 -12.79
CA GLY A 88 -5.91 2.19 -13.87
C GLY A 88 -6.22 0.86 -14.57
N ARG A 89 -5.18 0.07 -14.89
CA ARG A 89 -5.31 -1.28 -15.46
C ARG A 89 -6.10 -2.20 -14.53
N LEU A 90 -5.79 -2.21 -13.24
CA LEU A 90 -6.50 -3.03 -12.24
C LEU A 90 -7.97 -2.64 -12.13
N VAL A 91 -8.30 -1.35 -12.18
CA VAL A 91 -9.69 -0.87 -12.17
C VAL A 91 -10.46 -1.35 -13.40
N LEU A 92 -9.79 -1.42 -14.56
CA LEU A 92 -10.35 -1.91 -15.81
C LEU A 92 -10.38 -3.44 -15.91
N GLY A 93 -9.92 -4.17 -14.89
CA GLY A 93 -9.80 -5.64 -14.92
C GLY A 93 -8.69 -6.14 -15.85
N VAL A 94 -7.74 -5.28 -16.23
CA VAL A 94 -6.56 -5.62 -17.00
C VAL A 94 -5.44 -6.02 -16.06
N ASP A 95 -4.71 -7.08 -16.42
CA ASP A 95 -3.57 -7.55 -15.64
C ASP A 95 -2.50 -6.45 -15.50
N ALA A 96 -2.08 -6.22 -14.27
CA ALA A 96 -1.02 -5.31 -13.88
C ALA A 96 -0.42 -5.75 -12.53
N PRO A 97 0.81 -5.29 -12.19
CA PRO A 97 1.35 -5.44 -10.86
C PRO A 97 0.36 -4.94 -9.79
N LEU A 98 0.15 -5.74 -8.75
CA LEU A 98 -0.69 -5.31 -7.62
C LEU A 98 0.16 -4.48 -6.65
N PRO A 99 -0.39 -3.38 -6.08
CA PRO A 99 0.32 -2.60 -5.08
C PRO A 99 0.76 -3.48 -3.90
N CYS A 100 1.96 -3.37 -3.33
CA CYS A 100 2.40 -4.31 -2.28
C CYS A 100 1.42 -4.43 -1.08
N THR A 101 0.84 -3.30 -0.63
CA THR A 101 -0.19 -3.30 0.42
C THR A 101 -1.59 -3.56 -0.14
N GLY A 102 -1.91 -2.98 -1.31
CA GLY A 102 -3.22 -3.12 -1.98
C GLY A 102 -3.49 -4.52 -2.55
N ALA A 103 -2.45 -5.29 -2.86
CA ALA A 103 -2.52 -6.68 -3.30
C ALA A 103 -3.21 -7.57 -2.27
N ARG A 104 -3.07 -7.24 -0.97
CA ARG A 104 -3.73 -7.95 0.13
C ARG A 104 -5.21 -7.59 0.26
N VAL A 105 -5.66 -6.53 -0.40
CA VAL A 105 -7.02 -5.98 -0.33
C VAL A 105 -7.52 -5.61 -1.73
N ARG A 106 -7.82 -6.62 -2.56
CA ARG A 106 -8.43 -6.39 -3.88
C ARG A 106 -9.94 -6.55 -3.82
N VAL A 107 -10.66 -5.43 -3.91
CA VAL A 107 -12.13 -5.37 -3.88
C VAL A 107 -12.77 -5.10 -5.24
N VAL A 108 -12.03 -4.48 -6.17
CA VAL A 108 -12.54 -4.13 -7.51
C VAL A 108 -12.77 -5.40 -8.34
N GLY A 109 -13.90 -5.45 -9.05
CA GLY A 109 -14.25 -6.57 -9.95
C GLY A 109 -14.73 -7.84 -9.25
N ARG A 110 -15.03 -7.79 -7.95
CA ARG A 110 -15.44 -8.96 -7.13
C ARG A 110 -16.93 -8.96 -6.71
N GLY A 111 -17.75 -8.07 -7.27
CA GLY A 111 -19.16 -7.95 -6.87
C GLY A 111 -19.37 -7.38 -5.46
N ILE A 112 -18.35 -6.71 -4.91
CA ILE A 112 -18.36 -6.09 -3.58
C ILE A 112 -18.74 -4.61 -3.74
N THR A 113 -19.69 -4.14 -2.93
CA THR A 113 -19.98 -2.70 -2.80
C THR A 113 -18.94 -2.05 -1.89
N VAL A 114 -18.30 -0.98 -2.37
CA VAL A 114 -17.21 -0.31 -1.65
C VAL A 114 -17.62 1.10 -1.24
N THR A 115 -17.43 1.42 0.03
CA THR A 115 -17.50 2.78 0.57
C THR A 115 -16.11 3.22 1.00
N LEU A 116 -15.56 4.22 0.31
CA LEU A 116 -14.26 4.81 0.67
C LEU A 116 -14.47 5.97 1.63
N CYS A 117 -13.85 5.88 2.82
CA CYS A 117 -13.82 6.97 3.79
C CYS A 117 -12.42 7.59 3.86
N HIS A 118 -12.36 8.88 4.19
CA HIS A 118 -11.12 9.63 4.39
C HIS A 118 -11.31 10.67 5.50
N THR A 119 -10.28 11.47 5.77
CA THR A 119 -10.27 12.48 6.84
C THR A 119 -11.37 13.55 6.74
N GLY A 120 -11.99 13.71 5.56
CA GLY A 120 -13.11 14.63 5.34
C GLY A 120 -14.49 13.95 5.38
N THR A 121 -14.56 12.66 5.67
CA THR A 121 -15.82 11.93 5.77
C THR A 121 -16.55 12.29 7.06
N GLU A 122 -17.71 12.94 6.94
CA GLU A 122 -18.60 13.18 8.07
C GLU A 122 -19.31 11.89 8.49
N GLY A 123 -19.45 11.68 9.81
CA GLY A 123 -20.21 10.54 10.33
C GLY A 123 -19.57 9.17 10.05
N LEU A 124 -18.23 9.06 10.06
CA LEU A 124 -17.47 7.82 9.82
C LEU A 124 -18.08 6.58 10.51
N ALA A 125 -18.47 6.71 11.79
CA ALA A 125 -19.05 5.61 12.56
C ALA A 125 -20.31 5.00 11.93
N ARG A 126 -21.12 5.79 11.19
CA ARG A 126 -22.29 5.27 10.48
C ARG A 126 -21.86 4.33 9.35
N HIS A 127 -20.88 4.76 8.55
CA HIS A 127 -20.35 3.95 7.45
C HIS A 127 -19.71 2.64 7.96
N VAL A 128 -18.98 2.71 9.07
CA VAL A 128 -18.38 1.53 9.71
C VAL A 128 -19.44 0.56 10.22
N ARG A 129 -20.56 1.05 10.78
CA ARG A 129 -21.67 0.20 11.25
C ARG A 129 -22.46 -0.47 10.13
N GLU A 130 -22.47 0.09 8.93
CA GLU A 130 -23.17 -0.51 7.79
C GLU A 130 -22.34 -1.63 7.12
N ALA A 131 -21.02 -1.63 7.29
CA ALA A 131 -20.10 -2.47 6.52
C ALA A 131 -19.98 -3.93 7.02
N ASP A 132 -20.09 -4.89 6.11
CA ASP A 132 -19.74 -6.30 6.34
C ASP A 132 -18.26 -6.54 6.61
N ILE A 133 -17.45 -5.72 5.97
CA ILE A 133 -16.01 -5.80 6.01
C ILE A 133 -15.46 -4.39 6.16
N VAL A 134 -14.59 -4.20 7.14
CA VAL A 134 -13.94 -2.92 7.41
C VAL A 134 -12.44 -3.10 7.16
N VAL A 135 -11.91 -2.31 6.23
CA VAL A 135 -10.45 -2.20 6.01
C VAL A 135 -9.98 -0.90 6.65
N ALA A 136 -9.28 -1.00 7.78
CA ALA A 136 -8.76 0.15 8.50
C ALA A 136 -7.35 0.49 7.99
N ALA A 137 -7.23 1.63 7.29
CA ALA A 137 -5.99 2.10 6.68
C ALA A 137 -5.68 3.57 7.00
N ALA A 138 -6.15 4.08 8.15
CA ALA A 138 -6.12 5.51 8.45
C ALA A 138 -4.74 6.03 8.82
N GLY A 139 -3.79 5.15 9.19
CA GLY A 139 -2.44 5.56 9.61
C GLY A 139 -2.42 6.40 10.90
N SER A 140 -3.54 6.41 11.62
CA SER A 140 -3.70 7.02 12.94
C SER A 140 -4.39 6.01 13.88
N PRO A 141 -4.08 6.03 15.20
CA PRO A 141 -4.67 5.11 16.16
C PRO A 141 -6.09 5.55 16.55
N GLY A 142 -7.00 4.58 16.66
CA GLY A 142 -8.31 4.78 17.27
C GLY A 142 -9.46 5.42 16.46
N PRO A 143 -9.37 5.76 15.15
CA PRO A 143 -10.53 6.28 14.43
C PRO A 143 -11.65 5.23 14.24
N ILE A 144 -11.33 3.95 14.42
CA ILE A 144 -12.28 2.85 14.40
C ILE A 144 -12.14 2.07 15.72
N THR A 145 -13.26 1.83 16.38
CA THR A 145 -13.34 1.16 17.69
C THR A 145 -14.34 0.01 17.63
N LYS A 146 -14.27 -0.90 18.62
CA LYS A 146 -15.16 -2.09 18.66
C LYS A 146 -16.65 -1.73 18.63
N ASP A 147 -17.04 -0.64 19.28
CA ASP A 147 -18.42 -0.15 19.37
C ASP A 147 -18.92 0.55 18.09
N THR A 148 -18.01 0.92 17.19
CA THR A 148 -18.35 1.44 15.86
C THR A 148 -18.54 0.33 14.82
N LEU A 149 -18.12 -0.89 15.13
CA LEU A 149 -18.30 -2.04 14.24
C LEU A 149 -19.69 -2.65 14.42
N ARG A 150 -20.28 -3.13 13.32
CA ARG A 150 -21.43 -4.03 13.44
C ARG A 150 -20.99 -5.38 14.04
N PRO A 151 -21.85 -6.02 14.85
CA PRO A 151 -21.64 -7.42 15.25
C PRO A 151 -21.43 -8.31 14.02
N GLY A 152 -20.38 -9.16 14.04
CA GLY A 152 -20.04 -10.05 12.93
C GLY A 152 -19.30 -9.40 11.77
N ALA A 153 -18.96 -8.10 11.82
CA ALA A 153 -18.06 -7.51 10.82
C ALA A 153 -16.70 -8.20 10.83
N ALA A 154 -16.18 -8.50 9.63
CA ALA A 154 -14.78 -8.81 9.48
C ALA A 154 -13.97 -7.51 9.43
N VAL A 155 -12.80 -7.49 10.08
CA VAL A 155 -11.94 -6.30 10.13
C VAL A 155 -10.54 -6.67 9.71
N LEU A 156 -10.01 -5.95 8.73
CA LEU A 156 -8.60 -5.99 8.37
C LEU A 156 -7.97 -4.64 8.73
N ASP A 157 -7.04 -4.64 9.68
CA ASP A 157 -6.24 -3.47 10.02
C ASP A 157 -4.91 -3.52 9.24
N VAL A 158 -4.79 -2.64 8.24
CA VAL A 158 -3.59 -2.50 7.42
C VAL A 158 -2.76 -1.28 7.82
N GLY A 159 -3.26 -0.46 8.74
CA GLY A 159 -2.56 0.72 9.25
C GLY A 159 -1.41 0.32 10.18
N ILE A 160 -0.27 0.99 10.05
CA ILE A 160 0.83 0.88 11.02
C ILE A 160 1.18 2.29 11.49
N THR A 161 0.94 2.56 12.76
CA THR A 161 1.31 3.81 13.43
C THR A 161 2.45 3.54 14.41
N ARG A 162 3.56 4.28 14.32
CA ARG A 162 4.65 4.15 15.31
C ARG A 162 4.34 4.99 16.54
N THR A 163 4.47 4.40 17.73
CA THR A 163 4.33 5.06 19.03
C THR A 163 5.58 4.84 19.88
N GLU A 164 5.70 5.54 21.01
CA GLU A 164 6.79 5.35 21.99
C GLU A 164 6.83 3.92 22.56
N HIS A 165 5.71 3.19 22.49
CA HIS A 165 5.58 1.80 22.97
C HIS A 165 5.66 0.76 21.83
N GLY A 166 6.02 1.16 20.61
CA GLY A 166 6.08 0.28 19.44
C GLY A 166 5.03 0.61 18.37
N GLY A 167 4.90 -0.25 17.35
CA GLY A 167 3.90 -0.07 16.29
C GLY A 167 2.51 -0.50 16.73
N VAL A 168 1.50 0.36 16.54
CA VAL A 168 0.07 0.07 16.77
C VAL A 168 -0.74 0.22 15.48
N GLY A 169 -1.80 -0.57 15.34
CA GLY A 169 -2.73 -0.48 14.22
C GLY A 169 -3.71 0.69 14.34
N SER A 170 -4.55 0.89 13.32
CA SER A 170 -5.68 1.83 13.42
C SER A 170 -6.74 1.35 14.42
N MET A 171 -6.78 0.05 14.72
CA MET A 171 -7.59 -0.57 15.76
C MET A 171 -6.73 -0.89 17.01
N PRO A 172 -7.26 -0.71 18.24
CA PRO A 172 -6.55 -1.09 19.48
C PRO A 172 -6.22 -2.59 19.57
N ARG A 173 -7.01 -3.44 18.91
CA ARG A 173 -6.79 -4.89 18.69
C ARG A 173 -7.56 -5.31 17.44
N ALA A 174 -6.86 -5.74 16.39
CA ALA A 174 -7.46 -6.41 15.24
C ALA A 174 -7.11 -7.90 15.24
N MET A 175 -8.02 -8.74 14.71
CA MET A 175 -7.65 -10.12 14.37
C MET A 175 -6.87 -10.09 13.05
N PRO A 176 -5.71 -10.77 12.95
CA PRO A 176 -5.03 -10.91 11.69
C PRO A 176 -5.82 -11.86 10.79
N LEU A 177 -6.51 -11.33 9.79
CA LEU A 177 -7.07 -12.11 8.68
C LEU A 177 -6.09 -12.03 7.51
N ALA A 178 -5.79 -13.17 6.89
CA ALA A 178 -4.82 -13.26 5.81
C ALA A 178 -5.34 -12.63 4.50
N ASN A 179 -6.66 -12.52 4.30
CA ASN A 179 -7.28 -11.98 3.09
C ASN A 179 -8.71 -11.43 3.33
N VAL A 180 -9.01 -10.25 2.79
CA VAL A 180 -10.34 -9.60 2.84
C VAL A 180 -11.39 -10.34 2.01
N VAL A 181 -10.99 -10.98 0.90
CA VAL A 181 -11.91 -11.76 0.06
C VAL A 181 -12.38 -13.01 0.79
N GLU A 182 -11.46 -13.72 1.46
CA GLU A 182 -11.83 -14.89 2.27
C GLU A 182 -12.76 -14.49 3.43
N ALA A 183 -12.52 -13.32 4.03
CA ALA A 183 -13.38 -12.78 5.07
C ALA A 183 -14.77 -12.42 4.53
N ALA A 184 -14.85 -11.87 3.31
CA ALA A 184 -16.10 -11.60 2.61
C ALA A 184 -16.90 -12.88 2.37
N GLU A 185 -16.24 -13.89 1.82
CA GLU A 185 -16.84 -15.18 1.48
C GLU A 185 -17.36 -15.91 2.72
N ARG A 186 -16.61 -15.89 3.84
CA ARG A 186 -17.06 -16.43 5.14
C ARG A 186 -18.29 -15.72 5.69
N ASN A 187 -18.36 -14.39 5.54
CA ASN A 187 -19.51 -13.62 6.02
C ASN A 187 -20.73 -13.74 5.10
N ALA A 188 -20.53 -13.93 3.80
CA ALA A 188 -21.62 -14.12 2.84
C ALA A 188 -22.28 -15.51 2.95
N ASN A 189 -21.60 -16.50 3.54
CA ASN A 189 -22.13 -17.84 3.75
C ASN A 189 -21.90 -18.32 5.20
N PRO A 190 -22.65 -17.77 6.18
CA PRO A 190 -22.58 -18.22 7.56
C PRO A 190 -23.14 -19.65 7.63
N ALA A 191 -22.30 -20.61 8.01
CA ALA A 191 -22.72 -21.98 8.30
C ALA A 191 -23.77 -22.04 9.42
#